data_AF-A0A6B3I4W3-F1
#
_entry.id   AF-A0A6B3I4W3-F1
#
_cell.length_a   1.000
_cell.length_b   1.000
_cell.length_c   1.000
_cell.angle_alpha   90.00
_cell.angle_beta   90.00
_cell.angle_gamma   90.00
#
_symmetry.space_group_name_H-M   'P 1'
#
loop_
_entity.id
_entity.type
_entity.pdbx_description
1 polymer ?
#
loop_
_entity_poly.entity_id
_entity_poly.type
_entity_poly.pdbx_seq_one_letter_code
_entity_poly.pdbx_strand_id
1 'polypeptide(L)' 'GAVDRPGTTWRDRPSVVRGDGIFLAGDQVAAPGLLSEVSFTSGIEAALLAVKAAGRRPGSGVDLNRT' A
#
# COMPACT_ATOMS: atom_id res chain seq x y z
N GLY A 1 6.34 16.82 -0.31
CA GLY A 1 5.60 15.82 -1.06
C GLY A 1 6.42 15.40 -2.24
N ALA A 2 6.40 14.11 -2.54
CA ALA A 2 6.79 13.46 -3.78
C ALA A 2 6.80 14.38 -5.02
N VAL A 3 7.98 14.57 -5.60
CA VAL A 3 8.19 15.36 -6.82
C VAL A 3 8.40 14.41 -7.98
N ASP A 4 7.57 14.53 -9.01
CA ASP A 4 7.76 13.81 -10.27
C ASP A 4 8.92 14.42 -11.05
N ARG A 5 9.73 13.57 -11.68
CA ARG A 5 10.81 14.04 -12.55
C ARG A 5 10.22 14.73 -13.79
N PRO A 6 10.94 15.67 -14.41
CA PRO A 6 10.52 16.24 -15.69
C PRO A 6 10.19 15.14 -16.71
N GLY A 7 9.04 15.27 -17.39
CA GLY A 7 8.55 14.27 -18.35
C GLY A 7 7.83 13.06 -17.73
N THR A 8 7.67 13.02 -16.40
CA THR A 8 6.88 12.00 -15.71
C THR A 8 5.71 12.64 -14.96
N THR A 9 4.70 11.84 -14.67
CA THR A 9 3.49 12.23 -13.95
C THR A 9 3.22 11.24 -12.83
N TRP A 10 2.26 11.55 -11.96
CA TRP A 10 1.79 10.63 -10.94
C TRP A 10 1.37 9.25 -11.47
N ARG A 11 1.02 9.13 -12.75
CA ARG A 11 0.66 7.83 -13.38
C ARG A 11 1.88 6.91 -13.57
N ASP A 12 3.08 7.46 -13.58
CA ASP A 12 4.34 6.72 -13.69
C ASP A 12 4.84 6.22 -12.33
N ARG A 13 4.16 6.62 -11.25
CA ARG A 13 4.45 6.15 -9.89
C ARG A 13 4.01 4.70 -9.72
N PRO A 14 4.65 3.94 -8.82
CA PRO A 14 4.20 2.60 -8.47
C PRO A 14 2.75 2.57 -7.98
N SER A 15 1.97 1.60 -8.42
CA SER A 15 0.63 1.32 -7.90
C SER A 15 0.64 0.88 -6.43
N VAL A 16 -0.48 1.10 -5.74
CA VAL A 16 -0.71 0.57 -4.38
C VAL A 16 -0.54 -0.95 -4.36
N VAL A 17 -1.09 -1.67 -5.33
CA VAL A 17 -0.91 -3.12 -5.48
C VAL A 17 0.31 -3.40 -6.35
N ARG A 18 1.36 -3.98 -5.78
CA ARG A 18 2.56 -4.40 -6.54
C ARG A 18 2.53 -5.84 -7.04
N GLY A 19 1.60 -6.65 -6.52
CA GLY A 19 1.59 -8.11 -6.72
C GLY A 19 2.14 -8.84 -5.50
N ASP A 20 2.01 -10.17 -5.48
CA ASP A 20 2.62 -11.06 -4.48
C ASP A 20 2.32 -10.73 -3.00
N GLY A 21 1.15 -10.12 -2.75
CA GLY A 21 0.77 -9.67 -1.41
C GLY A 21 1.56 -8.45 -0.90
N ILE A 22 2.25 -7.73 -1.79
CA ILE A 22 2.95 -6.49 -1.50
C ILE A 22 2.04 -5.30 -1.82
N PHE A 23 1.85 -4.44 -0.81
CA PHE A 23 1.05 -3.23 -0.89
C PHE A 23 1.91 -2.02 -0.48
N LEU A 24 1.91 -0.97 -1.30
CA LEU A 24 2.72 0.24 -1.06
C LEU A 24 1.87 1.38 -0.50
N ALA A 25 2.45 2.12 0.43
CA ALA A 25 1.89 3.34 0.99
C ALA A 25 2.95 4.44 1.00
N GLY A 26 2.52 5.69 0.81
CA GLY A 26 3.39 6.87 0.85
C GLY A 26 3.12 7.86 -0.28
N ASP A 27 3.81 8.99 -0.25
CA ASP A 27 3.58 10.09 -1.18
C ASP A 27 4.06 9.81 -2.62
N GLN A 28 5.04 8.91 -2.80
CA GLN A 28 5.51 8.45 -4.11
C GLN A 28 4.67 7.30 -4.71
N VAL A 29 3.52 6.95 -4.12
CA VAL A 29 2.60 5.92 -4.64
C VAL A 29 1.53 6.56 -5.52
N ALA A 30 1.13 5.88 -6.58
CA ALA A 30 -0.02 6.29 -7.40
C ALA A 30 -1.32 6.08 -6.62
N ALA A 31 -1.77 7.11 -5.91
CA ALA A 31 -3.05 7.15 -5.20
C ALA A 31 -3.72 8.53 -5.38
N PRO A 32 -5.06 8.62 -5.29
CA PRO A 32 -5.78 9.89 -5.39
C PRO A 32 -5.36 10.87 -4.30
N GLY A 33 -5.31 12.16 -4.67
CA GLY A 33 -5.14 13.27 -3.73
C GLY A 33 -4.02 14.23 -4.10
N LEU A 34 -3.88 15.29 -3.31
CA LEU A 34 -2.81 16.28 -3.44
C LEU A 34 -1.96 16.38 -2.16
N LEU A 35 -0.65 16.58 -2.32
CA LEU A 35 0.32 16.71 -1.22
C LEU A 35 0.23 15.52 -0.24
N SER A 36 -0.09 15.78 1.03
CA SER A 36 -0.15 14.77 2.08
C SER A 36 -1.32 13.79 1.93
N GLU A 37 -2.37 14.16 1.18
CA GLU A 37 -3.54 13.29 0.96
C GLU A 37 -3.15 11.95 0.34
N VAL A 38 -2.18 11.96 -0.58
CA VAL A 38 -1.64 10.76 -1.24
C VAL A 38 -1.12 9.75 -0.22
N SER A 39 -0.46 10.20 0.85
CA SER A 39 0.04 9.32 1.91
C SER A 39 -1.09 8.68 2.70
N PHE A 40 -2.17 9.41 2.96
CA PHE A 40 -3.32 8.89 3.71
C PHE A 40 -4.16 7.93 2.88
N THR A 41 -4.48 8.30 1.64
CA THR A 41 -5.31 7.47 0.75
C THR A 41 -4.60 6.16 0.40
N SER A 42 -3.31 6.22 0.02
CA SER A 42 -2.50 5.00 -0.22
C SER A 42 -2.33 4.16 1.04
N GLY A 43 -2.13 4.79 2.21
CA GLY A 43 -1.96 4.09 3.47
C GLY A 43 -3.21 3.31 3.89
N ILE A 44 -4.39 3.93 3.81
CA ILE A 44 -5.66 3.27 4.11
C ILE A 44 -5.89 2.10 3.16
N GLU A 45 -5.72 2.31 1.86
CA GLU A 45 -5.93 1.27 0.85
C GLU A 45 -4.97 0.08 1.04
N ALA A 46 -3.67 0.36 1.19
CA ALA A 46 -2.65 -0.67 1.40
C ALA A 46 -2.91 -1.48 2.68
N ALA A 47 -3.31 -0.82 3.78
CA ALA A 47 -3.60 -1.48 5.04
C ALA A 47 -4.83 -2.41 4.93
N LEU A 48 -5.91 -1.95 4.30
CA LEU A 48 -7.11 -2.75 4.08
C LEU A 48 -6.80 -4.01 3.25
N LEU A 49 -6.00 -3.85 2.19
CA LEU A 49 -5.58 -4.96 1.34
C LEU A 49 -4.66 -5.94 2.08
N ALA A 50 -3.71 -5.43 2.88
CA ALA A 50 -2.80 -6.25 3.68
C ALA A 50 -3.55 -7.11 4.70
N VAL A 51 -4.49 -6.52 5.44
CA VAL A 51 -5.32 -7.26 6.42
C VAL A 51 -6.16 -8.33 5.71
N LYS A 52 -6.79 -7.99 4.58
CA LYS A 52 -7.56 -8.94 3.78
C LYS A 52 -6.71 -10.09 3.24
N ALA A 53 -5.48 -9.81 2.83
CA ALA A 53 -4.54 -10.82 2.34
C ALA A 53 -4.02 -11.71 3.48
N ALA A 54 -3.74 -11.14 4.66
CA ALA A 54 -3.32 -11.90 5.84
C ALA A 54 -4.38 -12.93 6.28
N GLY A 55 -5.66 -12.54 6.31
CA GLY A 55 -6.76 -13.46 6.62
C GLY A 55 -7.01 -14.55 5.57
N ARG A 56 -6.43 -14.43 4.37
CA ARG A 56 -6.52 -15.41 3.29
C ARG A 56 -5.34 -16.37 3.23
N ARG A 57 -4.26 -16.14 3.99
CA ARG A 57 -3.13 -17.07 4.03
C ARG A 57 -3.56 -18.37 4.71
N PRO A 58 -3.59 -19.52 4.01
CA PRO A 58 -3.79 -20.80 4.68
C PRO A 58 -2.52 -21.10 5.48
N GLY A 59 -2.54 -20.79 6.78
CA GLY A 59 -1.47 -21.18 7.71
C GLY A 59 -1.07 -20.19 8.81
N SER A 60 -1.58 -18.96 8.87
CA SER A 60 -1.23 -18.03 9.97
C SER A 60 -2.29 -18.00 11.07
N GLY A 61 -2.54 -19.16 11.68
CA GLY A 61 -3.01 -19.17 13.06
C GLY A 61 -1.83 -18.74 13.91
N VAL A 62 -1.88 -17.56 14.51
CA VAL A 62 -1.00 -17.25 15.64
C VAL A 62 -1.42 -18.24 16.75
N ASP A 63 -0.59 -19.24 17.00
CA ASP A 63 -0.81 -20.17 18.11
C ASP A 63 -0.50 -19.43 19.42
N LEU A 64 -1.53 -18.80 19.99
CA LEU A 64 -1.47 -18.07 21.26
C LEU A 64 -1.42 -19.00 22.49
N ASN A 65 -1.37 -20.33 22.31
CA ASN A 65 -1.46 -21.31 23.39
C ASN A 65 -0.13 -22.02 23.74
N ARG A 66 1.02 -21.42 23.40
CA ARG A 66 2.34 -21.89 23.84
C ARG A 66 2.93 -21.02 24.96
N THR A 67 2.37 -21.15 26.16
CA THR A 67 2.95 -20.79 27.47
C THR A 67 2.28 -21.62 28.55
#